data_AF-A0A8B6G224-F1
#
_entry.id   AF-A0A8B6G224-F1
#
_cell.length_a   1.000
_cell.length_b   1.000
_cell.length_c   1.000
_cell.angle_alpha   90.00
_cell.angle_beta   90.00
_cell.angle_gamma   90.00
#
_symmetry.space_group_name_H-M   'P 1'
#
loop_
_entity.id
_entity.type
_entity.pdbx_description
1 polymer ?
#
loop_
_entity_poly.entity_id
_entity_poly.type
_entity_poly.pdbx_seq_one_letter_code
_entity_poly.pdbx_strand_id
1 'polypeptide(L)'
;MRLMYCFVVFCVFGISASKYIQFQKDYEYWYKYNSNSTIHDLGNFRTVAEISFTTINVTEEVQEILLKVNSFFVVSEAHKEQGAGSAHLDFTNWFSFEIKLSGEILSVFHDTDEHHDVLIAKKGFASLFSSKLQNSNSEVASEWAYQTTEHGNEGHHNASYAVIKTATGIQFKKIRHSTPIPNAKGVHQKVLHFDHDLGTIKRVVVEEEFTSPQIAPDFDSEKGMRKVKAVNDFSTMENPTIKATNKGELQFWKKEKIKEKSYRPKDDIVIDSIHIGNYQRKEHNAQKLDKLKGTIKSNLICIRTEPEKGLYEHITIAITEMVVYL
;
A
#
# COMPACT_ATOMS: atom_id res chain seq x y z
N MET A 1 -49.39 39.31 -26.81
CA MET A 1 -48.24 38.40 -26.61
C MET A 1 -48.27 37.88 -25.18
N ARG A 2 -48.64 36.61 -24.97
CA ARG A 2 -48.59 35.96 -23.65
C ARG A 2 -47.21 35.32 -23.50
N LEU A 3 -46.42 35.81 -22.55
CA LEU A 3 -45.14 35.22 -22.18
C LEU A 3 -45.39 33.93 -21.39
N MET A 4 -45.05 32.79 -21.98
CA MET A 4 -45.13 31.47 -21.36
C MET A 4 -43.83 31.26 -20.56
N TYR A 5 -43.93 31.28 -19.23
CA TYR A 5 -42.82 30.93 -18.35
C TYR A 5 -42.65 29.41 -18.33
N CYS A 6 -41.61 28.90 -19.00
CA CYS A 6 -41.13 27.54 -18.81
C CYS A 6 -40.45 27.46 -17.44
N PHE A 7 -41.13 26.83 -16.48
CA PHE A 7 -40.53 26.41 -15.22
C PHE A 7 -39.59 25.23 -15.50
N VAL A 8 -38.29 25.49 -15.61
CA VAL A 8 -37.27 24.44 -15.63
C VAL A 8 -37.15 23.93 -14.19
N VAL A 9 -37.80 22.80 -13.92
CA VAL A 9 -37.61 22.05 -12.67
C VAL A 9 -36.21 21.45 -12.72
N PHE A 10 -35.26 22.10 -12.03
CA PHE A 10 -34.00 21.48 -11.68
C PHE A 10 -34.30 20.35 -10.68
N CYS A 11 -34.42 19.11 -11.17
CA CYS A 11 -34.32 17.94 -10.32
C CYS A 11 -32.89 17.88 -9.78
N VAL A 12 -32.65 18.53 -8.64
CA VAL A 12 -31.50 18.27 -7.79
C VAL A 12 -31.70 16.87 -7.25
N PHE A 13 -31.19 15.86 -7.95
CA PHE A 13 -31.04 14.53 -7.40
C PHE A 13 -30.13 14.66 -6.18
N GLY A 14 -30.74 14.69 -4.99
CA GLY A 14 -30.01 14.61 -3.74
C GLY A 14 -29.24 13.30 -3.74
N ILE A 15 -27.94 13.38 -3.98
CA ILE A 15 -27.03 12.26 -3.78
C ILE A 15 -27.02 12.02 -2.28
N SER A 16 -27.84 11.07 -1.81
CA SER A 16 -27.79 10.63 -0.43
C SER A 16 -26.38 10.12 -0.17
N ALA A 17 -25.62 10.83 0.67
CA ALA A 17 -24.24 10.52 0.96
C ALA A 17 -24.17 9.10 1.55
N SER A 18 -23.44 8.23 0.86
CA SER A 18 -23.19 6.86 1.28
C SER A 18 -22.35 6.82 2.55
N LYS A 19 -22.80 6.05 3.55
CA LYS A 19 -22.14 5.90 4.86
C LYS A 19 -21.73 4.45 5.07
N TYR A 20 -20.53 4.11 4.63
CA TYR A 20 -20.01 2.73 4.67
C TYR A 20 -18.73 2.59 5.49
N ILE A 21 -18.00 3.68 5.68
CA ILE A 21 -16.79 3.71 6.51
C ILE A 21 -17.09 4.61 7.70
N GLN A 22 -17.69 4.02 8.73
CA GLN A 22 -18.07 4.73 9.95
C GLN A 22 -17.49 4.02 11.19
N PHE A 23 -16.28 4.40 11.54
CA PHE A 23 -15.67 3.96 12.80
C PHE A 23 -16.31 4.72 13.96
N GLN A 24 -16.73 4.00 15.00
CA GLN A 24 -17.35 4.61 16.16
C GLN A 24 -16.29 5.30 17.03
N LYS A 25 -16.64 6.49 17.53
CA LYS A 25 -15.83 7.22 18.50
C LYS A 25 -15.64 6.39 19.77
N ASP A 26 -14.49 6.56 20.40
CA ASP A 26 -14.09 5.86 21.63
C ASP A 26 -13.90 4.33 21.50
N TYR A 27 -13.82 3.82 20.27
CA TYR A 27 -13.48 2.42 19.99
C TYR A 27 -12.28 2.30 19.06
N GLU A 28 -11.48 1.26 19.29
CA GLU A 28 -10.39 0.82 18.43
C GLU A 28 -10.80 -0.47 17.72
N TYR A 29 -10.62 -0.48 16.41
CA TYR A 29 -10.98 -1.59 15.53
C TYR A 29 -9.73 -2.30 15.06
N TRP A 30 -9.58 -3.55 15.46
CA TRP A 30 -8.42 -4.37 15.16
C TRP A 30 -8.68 -5.27 13.95
N TYR A 31 -7.69 -5.32 13.06
CA TYR A 31 -7.71 -6.14 11.87
C TYR A 31 -6.43 -6.95 11.74
N LYS A 32 -6.55 -8.12 11.12
CA LYS A 32 -5.42 -8.95 10.69
C LYS A 32 -5.29 -8.85 9.18
N TYR A 33 -4.11 -8.53 8.72
CA TYR A 33 -3.75 -8.53 7.31
C TYR A 33 -2.87 -9.72 7.00
N ASN A 34 -3.21 -10.44 5.94
CA ASN A 34 -2.39 -11.51 5.38
C ASN A 34 -2.30 -11.31 3.87
N SER A 35 -1.11 -11.45 3.30
CA SER A 35 -0.91 -11.40 1.87
C SER A 35 0.10 -12.43 1.42
N ASN A 36 -0.14 -13.02 0.27
CA ASN A 36 0.81 -13.85 -0.44
C ASN A 36 1.10 -13.18 -1.79
N SER A 37 2.38 -12.91 -2.03
CA SER A 37 2.86 -12.34 -3.28
C SER A 37 3.86 -13.28 -3.91
N THR A 38 3.74 -13.50 -5.22
CA THR A 38 4.70 -14.25 -6.01
C THR A 38 5.29 -13.32 -7.04
N ILE A 39 6.61 -13.17 -7.03
CA ILE A 39 7.35 -12.45 -8.07
C ILE A 39 8.13 -13.48 -8.86
N HIS A 40 7.92 -13.51 -10.17
CA HIS A 40 8.60 -14.42 -11.09
C HIS A 40 10.12 -14.31 -10.90
N ASP A 41 10.80 -15.45 -10.84
CA ASP A 41 12.25 -15.62 -10.59
C ASP A 41 12.78 -15.14 -9.22
N LEU A 42 12.02 -14.40 -8.41
CA LEU A 42 12.42 -13.98 -7.06
C LEU A 42 11.81 -14.83 -5.94
N GLY A 43 10.64 -15.42 -6.19
CA GLY A 43 9.99 -16.36 -5.27
C GLY A 43 8.71 -15.84 -4.63
N ASN A 44 8.31 -16.52 -3.55
CA ASN A 44 7.07 -16.23 -2.82
C ASN A 44 7.36 -15.49 -1.53
N PHE A 45 6.52 -14.51 -1.23
CA PHE A 45 6.60 -13.65 -0.07
C PHE A 45 5.26 -13.68 0.64
N ARG A 46 5.28 -13.90 1.94
CA ARG A 46 4.11 -13.83 2.80
C ARG A 46 4.22 -12.63 3.72
N THR A 47 3.25 -11.73 3.66
CA THR A 47 3.12 -10.59 4.57
C THR A 47 2.04 -10.87 5.61
N VAL A 48 2.34 -10.64 6.89
CA VAL A 48 1.38 -10.74 7.99
C VAL A 48 1.48 -9.48 8.83
N ALA A 49 0.35 -8.84 9.12
CA ALA A 49 0.33 -7.67 9.99
C ALA A 49 -0.91 -7.66 10.88
N GLU A 50 -0.77 -7.08 12.07
CA GLU A 50 -1.90 -6.72 12.93
C GLU A 50 -1.96 -5.20 13.03
N ILE A 51 -3.09 -4.63 12.62
CA ILE A 51 -3.27 -3.19 12.53
C ILE A 51 -4.55 -2.77 13.23
N SER A 52 -4.57 -1.56 13.77
CA SER A 52 -5.75 -0.99 14.41
C SER A 52 -6.09 0.40 13.89
N PHE A 53 -7.38 0.71 13.91
CA PHE A 53 -7.95 1.98 13.46
C PHE A 53 -8.77 2.60 14.58
N THR A 54 -8.47 3.86 14.90
CA THR A 54 -9.19 4.63 15.92
C THR A 54 -9.60 5.98 15.38
N THR A 55 -10.86 6.36 15.57
CA THR A 55 -11.33 7.69 15.19
C THR A 55 -10.84 8.74 16.19
N ILE A 56 -10.12 9.74 15.68
CA ILE A 56 -9.58 10.85 16.51
C ILE A 56 -10.34 12.16 16.29
N ASN A 57 -10.88 12.38 15.09
CA ASN A 57 -11.75 13.51 14.79
C ASN A 57 -12.89 13.10 13.85
N VAL A 58 -14.04 13.76 13.96
CA VAL A 58 -15.23 13.49 13.13
C VAL A 58 -15.89 14.81 12.77
N THR A 59 -16.13 15.01 11.48
CA THR A 59 -17.03 16.02 10.93
C THR A 59 -18.26 15.32 10.32
N GLU A 60 -19.18 16.08 9.73
CA GLU A 60 -20.39 15.50 9.12
C GLU A 60 -20.08 14.55 7.95
N GLU A 61 -19.00 14.82 7.22
CA GLU A 61 -18.65 14.10 5.98
C GLU A 61 -17.37 13.26 6.10
N VAL A 62 -16.49 13.59 7.04
CA VAL A 62 -15.12 13.06 7.12
C VAL A 62 -14.81 12.57 8.53
N GLN A 63 -14.07 11.47 8.61
CA GLN A 63 -13.44 11.01 9.83
C GLN A 63 -11.92 11.07 9.69
N GLU A 64 -11.26 11.57 10.71
CA GLU A 64 -9.82 11.36 10.84
C GLU A 64 -9.58 10.08 11.65
N ILE A 65 -8.80 9.18 11.06
CA ILE A 65 -8.51 7.85 11.60
C ILE A 65 -7.01 7.74 11.87
N LEU A 66 -6.66 7.41 13.11
CA LEU A 66 -5.32 7.00 13.51
C LEU A 66 -5.13 5.53 13.12
N LEU A 67 -4.08 5.23 12.36
CA LEU A 67 -3.62 3.89 12.04
C LEU A 67 -2.46 3.52 12.96
N LYS A 68 -2.53 2.37 13.62
CA LYS A 68 -1.39 1.76 14.32
C LYS A 68 -1.07 0.42 13.69
N VAL A 69 0.22 0.18 13.45
CA VAL A 69 0.72 -1.13 13.04
C VAL A 69 1.34 -1.78 14.26
N ASN A 70 0.64 -2.75 14.84
CA ASN A 70 1.01 -3.39 16.09
C ASN A 70 2.02 -4.52 15.87
N SER A 71 1.96 -5.17 14.71
CA SER A 71 2.98 -6.11 14.25
C SER A 71 3.00 -6.16 12.73
N PHE A 72 4.19 -6.41 12.16
CA PHE A 72 4.41 -6.51 10.73
C PHE A 72 5.55 -7.48 10.44
N PHE A 73 5.30 -8.47 9.59
CA PHE A 73 6.28 -9.48 9.20
C PHE A 73 6.18 -9.75 7.71
N VAL A 74 7.33 -9.87 7.06
CA VAL A 74 7.45 -10.37 5.68
C VAL A 74 8.36 -11.58 5.70
N VAL A 75 7.88 -12.71 5.20
CA VAL A 75 8.60 -13.97 5.17
C VAL A 75 8.80 -14.37 3.72
N SER A 76 10.05 -14.56 3.31
CA SER A 76 10.37 -15.21 2.03
C SER A 76 10.27 -16.72 2.19
N GLU A 77 9.51 -17.40 1.33
CA GLU A 77 9.40 -18.86 1.36
C GLU A 77 10.66 -19.55 0.81
N ALA A 78 11.47 -18.84 0.01
CA ALA A 78 12.73 -19.35 -0.53
C ALA A 78 13.86 -19.39 0.52
N HIS A 79 13.77 -18.54 1.54
CA HIS A 79 14.79 -18.39 2.59
C HIS A 79 14.21 -18.65 3.99
N LYS A 80 13.47 -19.76 4.17
CA LYS A 80 12.85 -20.12 5.46
C LYS A 80 13.83 -20.18 6.65
N GLU A 81 15.11 -20.47 6.40
CA GLU A 81 16.14 -20.64 7.43
C GLU A 81 16.90 -19.35 7.77
N GLN A 82 16.91 -18.38 6.85
CA GLN A 82 17.43 -17.04 7.09
C GLN A 82 16.21 -16.14 7.19
N GLY A 83 15.55 -16.13 8.36
CA GLY A 83 14.37 -15.30 8.61
C GLY A 83 14.58 -13.95 7.94
N ALA A 84 13.89 -13.72 6.82
CA ALA A 84 14.23 -12.65 5.89
C ALA A 84 14.31 -11.39 6.73
N GLY A 85 15.49 -10.77 6.76
CA GLY A 85 15.79 -9.69 7.66
C GLY A 85 14.73 -8.62 7.50
N SER A 86 13.71 -8.65 8.37
CA SER A 86 12.97 -7.47 8.70
C SER A 86 14.06 -6.57 9.27
N ALA A 87 14.60 -5.67 8.44
CA ALA A 87 15.13 -4.44 8.96
C ALA A 87 14.16 -4.01 10.06
N HIS A 88 14.65 -3.72 11.26
CA HIS A 88 13.81 -3.29 12.37
C HIS A 88 13.16 -1.96 11.97
N LEU A 89 12.10 -2.05 11.17
CA LEU A 89 11.30 -0.94 10.69
C LEU A 89 10.44 -0.54 11.87
N ASP A 90 10.65 0.69 12.33
CA ASP A 90 9.89 1.24 13.42
C ASP A 90 8.56 1.78 12.88
N PHE A 91 7.46 1.16 13.28
CA PHE A 91 6.12 1.58 12.91
C PHE A 91 5.44 2.49 13.96
N THR A 92 6.13 2.82 15.06
CA THR A 92 5.52 3.49 16.23
C THR A 92 5.19 4.97 16.00
N ASN A 93 5.88 5.63 15.07
CA ASN A 93 5.65 7.02 14.68
C ASN A 93 4.21 7.28 14.22
N TRP A 94 3.78 8.53 14.33
CA TRP A 94 2.38 8.90 14.10
C TRP A 94 1.99 8.70 12.63
N PHE A 95 0.78 8.15 12.40
CA PHE A 95 0.14 8.17 11.09
C PHE A 95 -1.38 8.22 11.23
N SER A 96 -2.00 9.30 10.73
CA SER A 96 -3.45 9.40 10.60
C SER A 96 -3.87 9.79 9.18
N PHE A 97 -5.14 9.60 8.85
CA PHE A 97 -5.67 9.99 7.54
C PHE A 97 -7.13 10.42 7.64
N GLU A 98 -7.52 11.36 6.80
CA GLU A 98 -8.91 11.81 6.67
C GLU A 98 -9.61 11.01 5.56
N ILE A 99 -10.73 10.39 5.91
CA ILE A 99 -11.53 9.57 5.00
C ILE A 99 -13.00 10.01 5.03
N LYS A 100 -13.60 10.18 3.85
CA LYS A 100 -15.04 10.39 3.72
C LYS A 100 -15.80 9.12 4.14
N LEU A 101 -17.05 9.27 4.55
CA LEU A 101 -17.91 8.12 4.87
C LEU A 101 -18.16 7.18 3.66
N SER A 102 -17.95 7.67 2.44
CA SER A 102 -17.97 6.90 1.19
C SER A 102 -16.65 6.17 0.88
N GLY A 103 -15.59 6.44 1.65
CA GLY A 103 -14.29 5.78 1.57
C GLY A 103 -13.18 6.53 0.84
N GLU A 104 -13.42 7.75 0.35
CA GLU A 104 -12.37 8.55 -0.32
C GLU A 104 -11.42 9.14 0.73
N ILE A 105 -10.12 8.85 0.60
CA ILE A 105 -9.08 9.43 1.47
C ILE A 105 -8.66 10.78 0.89
N LEU A 106 -8.74 11.83 1.73
CA LEU A 106 -8.47 13.20 1.32
C LEU A 106 -7.03 13.62 1.59
N SER A 107 -6.51 13.22 2.74
CA SER A 107 -5.19 13.61 3.24
C SER A 107 -4.63 12.53 4.17
N VAL A 108 -3.31 12.48 4.26
CA VAL A 108 -2.59 11.68 5.26
C VAL A 108 -1.68 12.59 6.07
N PHE A 109 -1.45 12.22 7.32
CA PHE A 109 -0.67 12.95 8.30
C PHE A 109 0.37 12.02 8.90
N HIS A 110 1.64 12.41 8.86
CA HIS A 110 2.73 11.58 9.39
C HIS A 110 3.90 12.45 9.88
N ASP A 111 4.79 11.85 10.66
CA ASP A 111 5.98 12.53 11.16
C ASP A 111 6.97 12.85 10.02
N THR A 112 7.71 13.96 10.13
CA THR A 112 8.67 14.44 9.10
C THR A 112 9.79 13.44 8.80
N ASP A 113 10.25 12.72 9.81
CA ASP A 113 11.42 11.83 9.73
C ASP A 113 11.03 10.36 9.55
N GLU A 114 9.79 10.10 9.15
CA GLU A 114 9.28 8.73 8.97
C GLU A 114 10.09 7.96 7.92
N HIS A 115 10.45 6.71 8.26
CA HIS A 115 11.14 5.84 7.32
C HIS A 115 10.23 5.58 6.10
N HIS A 116 10.77 5.75 4.89
CA HIS A 116 9.94 5.77 3.68
C HIS A 116 9.19 4.45 3.45
N ASP A 117 9.84 3.31 3.70
CA ASP A 117 9.20 1.98 3.57
C ASP A 117 8.06 1.79 4.58
N VAL A 118 8.20 2.36 5.78
CA VAL A 118 7.15 2.34 6.81
C VAL A 118 5.98 3.20 6.37
N LEU A 119 6.26 4.39 5.84
CA LEU A 119 5.24 5.29 5.31
C LEU A 119 4.48 4.64 4.13
N ILE A 120 5.18 3.98 3.21
CA ILE A 120 4.59 3.25 2.09
C ILE A 120 3.67 2.15 2.60
N ALA A 121 4.11 1.36 3.58
CA ALA A 121 3.29 0.31 4.19
C ALA A 121 2.05 0.89 4.88
N LYS A 122 2.19 1.97 5.65
CA LYS A 122 1.07 2.66 6.33
C LYS A 122 0.06 3.23 5.32
N LYS A 123 0.53 3.90 4.26
CA LYS A 123 -0.33 4.33 3.13
C LYS A 123 -1.01 3.13 2.48
N GLY A 124 -0.29 2.03 2.28
CA GLY A 124 -0.83 0.75 1.79
C GLY A 124 -2.00 0.25 2.63
N PHE A 125 -1.84 0.20 3.96
CA PHE A 125 -2.91 -0.22 4.87
C PHE A 125 -4.10 0.72 4.86
N ALA A 126 -3.88 2.03 4.86
CA ALA A 126 -4.96 3.01 4.73
C ALA A 126 -5.71 2.85 3.40
N SER A 127 -4.99 2.58 2.30
CA SER A 127 -5.57 2.42 0.96
C SER A 127 -6.51 1.22 0.80
N LEU A 128 -6.44 0.24 1.72
CA LEU A 128 -7.37 -0.90 1.73
C LEU A 128 -8.82 -0.42 1.82
N PHE A 129 -9.08 0.63 2.61
CA PHE A 129 -10.39 1.26 2.71
C PHE A 129 -10.71 2.26 1.58
N SER A 130 -9.68 2.77 0.88
CA SER A 130 -9.83 3.83 -0.14
C SER A 130 -10.73 3.41 -1.31
N SER A 131 -11.94 3.97 -1.40
CA SER A 131 -12.94 3.63 -2.42
C SER A 131 -13.93 4.78 -2.60
N LYS A 132 -14.73 4.80 -3.67
CA LYS A 132 -15.92 5.66 -3.79
C LYS A 132 -17.18 4.81 -3.74
N LEU A 133 -17.57 4.40 -2.54
CA LEU A 133 -18.74 3.57 -2.29
C LEU A 133 -20.01 4.39 -2.49
N GLN A 134 -21.02 3.87 -3.19
CA GLN A 134 -22.26 4.57 -3.50
C GLN A 134 -23.47 3.72 -3.17
N ASN A 135 -24.55 4.37 -2.71
CA ASN A 135 -25.85 3.73 -2.56
C ASN A 135 -26.49 3.47 -3.92
N SER A 136 -27.38 2.47 -3.98
CA SER A 136 -28.28 2.32 -5.11
C SER A 136 -29.24 3.52 -5.17
N ASN A 137 -29.55 3.98 -6.39
CA ASN A 137 -30.61 4.97 -6.63
C ASN A 137 -32.02 4.40 -6.42
N SER A 138 -32.13 3.08 -6.22
CA SER A 138 -33.37 2.36 -5.92
C SER A 138 -33.21 1.59 -4.61
N GLU A 139 -34.12 1.84 -3.66
CA GLU A 139 -34.12 1.17 -2.35
C GLU A 139 -34.33 -0.35 -2.48
N VAL A 140 -35.05 -0.78 -3.53
CA VAL A 140 -35.42 -2.18 -3.78
C VAL A 140 -34.32 -2.98 -4.47
N ALA A 141 -33.32 -2.33 -5.06
CA ALA A 141 -32.26 -3.04 -5.78
C ALA A 141 -31.44 -3.93 -4.83
N SER A 142 -31.34 -5.23 -5.15
CA SER A 142 -30.45 -6.18 -4.48
C SER A 142 -29.02 -6.08 -5.02
N GLU A 143 -28.87 -5.64 -6.26
CA GLU A 143 -27.60 -5.51 -6.96
C GLU A 143 -27.58 -4.24 -7.81
N TRP A 144 -26.42 -3.59 -7.92
CA TRP A 144 -26.22 -2.45 -8.81
C TRP A 144 -24.75 -2.34 -9.23
N ALA A 145 -24.50 -1.57 -10.29
CA ALA A 145 -23.16 -1.30 -10.77
C ALA A 145 -23.02 0.18 -11.14
N TYR A 146 -21.81 0.71 -10.99
CA TYR A 146 -21.51 2.09 -11.36
C TYR A 146 -20.04 2.23 -11.74
N GLN A 147 -19.73 3.34 -12.40
CA GLN A 147 -18.37 3.72 -12.77
C GLN A 147 -18.02 5.06 -12.14
N THR A 148 -16.75 5.24 -11.80
CA THR A 148 -16.27 6.48 -11.19
C THR A 148 -14.78 6.67 -11.43
N THR A 149 -14.32 7.91 -11.27
CA THR A 149 -12.91 8.28 -11.29
C THR A 149 -12.44 8.50 -9.86
N GLU A 150 -11.32 7.88 -9.50
CA GLU A 150 -10.76 7.91 -8.15
C GLU A 150 -9.33 8.44 -8.16
N HIS A 151 -8.94 9.01 -7.03
CA HIS A 151 -7.55 9.29 -6.70
C HIS A 151 -7.18 8.42 -5.49
N GLY A 152 -6.32 7.42 -5.72
CA GLY A 152 -5.90 6.46 -4.70
C GLY A 152 -4.40 6.49 -4.46
N ASN A 153 -3.89 5.48 -3.73
CA ASN A 153 -2.46 5.27 -3.52
C ASN A 153 -1.68 5.17 -4.84
N GLU A 154 -2.30 4.70 -5.91
CA GLU A 154 -1.68 4.59 -7.24
C GLU A 154 -1.89 5.82 -8.15
N GLY A 155 -2.59 6.84 -7.65
CA GLY A 155 -2.93 8.03 -8.41
C GLY A 155 -4.31 7.95 -9.07
N HIS A 156 -4.49 8.73 -10.13
CA HIS A 156 -5.78 8.89 -10.80
C HIS A 156 -6.11 7.70 -11.70
N HIS A 157 -7.30 7.12 -11.55
CA HIS A 157 -7.76 6.01 -12.38
C HIS A 157 -9.29 5.92 -12.45
N ASN A 158 -9.77 5.22 -13.48
CA ASN A 158 -11.17 4.84 -13.61
C ASN A 158 -11.42 3.46 -12.99
N ALA A 159 -12.53 3.32 -12.29
CA ALA A 159 -12.95 2.09 -11.64
C ALA A 159 -14.41 1.77 -11.94
N SER A 160 -14.71 0.48 -12.10
CA SER A 160 -16.08 -0.05 -12.06
C SER A 160 -16.34 -0.71 -10.72
N TYR A 161 -17.57 -0.55 -10.23
CA TYR A 161 -18.08 -1.23 -9.06
C TYR A 161 -19.24 -2.13 -9.46
N ALA A 162 -19.25 -3.36 -8.95
CA ALA A 162 -20.41 -4.23 -8.88
C ALA A 162 -20.75 -4.45 -7.41
N VAL A 163 -22.00 -4.22 -7.03
CA VAL A 163 -22.44 -4.23 -5.65
C VAL A 163 -23.58 -5.20 -5.46
N ILE A 164 -23.51 -5.98 -4.38
CA ILE A 164 -24.47 -7.02 -4.05
C ILE A 164 -24.84 -6.90 -2.57
N LYS A 165 -26.13 -6.84 -2.25
CA LYS A 165 -26.62 -6.97 -0.88
C LYS A 165 -26.48 -8.42 -0.42
N THR A 166 -25.98 -8.60 0.79
CA THR A 166 -25.79 -9.90 1.43
C THR A 166 -26.64 -9.99 2.70
N ALA A 167 -26.74 -11.17 3.30
CA ALA A 167 -27.54 -11.35 4.52
C ALA A 167 -27.08 -10.46 5.69
N THR A 168 -25.79 -10.14 5.79
CA THR A 168 -25.20 -9.40 6.93
C THR A 168 -24.75 -7.98 6.57
N GLY A 169 -24.91 -7.56 5.31
CA GLY A 169 -24.20 -6.38 4.83
C GLY A 169 -24.21 -6.21 3.33
N ILE A 170 -23.20 -5.51 2.80
CA ILE A 170 -23.08 -5.18 1.37
C ILE A 170 -21.68 -5.52 0.89
N GLN A 171 -21.58 -6.17 -0.26
CA GLN A 171 -20.32 -6.47 -0.92
C GLN A 171 -20.11 -5.53 -2.10
N PHE A 172 -18.97 -4.85 -2.13
CA PHE A 172 -18.53 -3.99 -3.23
C PHE A 172 -17.34 -4.62 -3.93
N LYS A 173 -17.46 -4.97 -5.20
CA LYS A 173 -16.35 -5.42 -6.05
C LYS A 173 -15.91 -4.27 -6.95
N LYS A 174 -14.74 -3.70 -6.65
CA LYS A 174 -14.03 -2.71 -7.46
C LYS A 174 -13.11 -3.40 -8.46
N ILE A 175 -13.16 -2.98 -9.71
CA ILE A 175 -12.21 -3.34 -10.77
C ILE A 175 -11.58 -2.05 -11.30
N ARG A 176 -10.25 -1.98 -11.31
CA ARG A 176 -9.51 -0.87 -11.92
C ARG A 176 -9.26 -1.17 -13.40
N HIS A 177 -9.47 -0.18 -14.26
CA HIS A 177 -9.37 -0.35 -15.72
C HIS A 177 -8.02 0.04 -16.33
N SER A 178 -7.12 0.64 -15.56
CA SER A 178 -5.82 1.09 -16.04
C SER A 178 -4.71 0.81 -15.03
N THR A 179 -3.51 0.51 -15.53
CA THR A 179 -2.29 0.52 -14.73
C THR A 179 -1.69 1.93 -14.74
N PRO A 180 -1.19 2.44 -13.61
CA PRO A 180 -0.52 3.75 -13.57
C PRO A 180 0.83 3.74 -14.32
N ILE A 181 1.40 2.57 -14.59
CA ILE A 181 2.70 2.43 -15.25
C ILE A 181 2.51 2.32 -16.77
N PRO A 182 3.05 3.26 -17.57
CA PRO A 182 2.96 3.21 -19.03
C PRO A 182 3.47 1.88 -19.59
N ASN A 183 2.75 1.32 -20.56
CA ASN A 183 3.07 0.05 -21.24
C ASN A 183 3.13 -1.20 -20.36
N ALA A 184 2.86 -1.09 -19.06
CA ALA A 184 2.67 -2.26 -18.21
C ALA A 184 1.31 -2.90 -18.50
N LYS A 185 1.15 -4.16 -18.11
CA LYS A 185 -0.16 -4.81 -18.00
C LYS A 185 -0.43 -5.08 -16.53
N GLY A 186 -1.66 -4.85 -16.10
CA GLY A 186 -2.02 -5.18 -14.74
C GLY A 186 -3.52 -5.35 -14.58
N VAL A 187 -3.88 -6.19 -13.63
CA VAL A 187 -5.26 -6.39 -13.18
C VAL A 187 -5.26 -6.07 -11.70
N HIS A 188 -6.20 -5.24 -11.27
CA HIS A 188 -6.41 -4.98 -9.86
C HIS A 188 -7.89 -5.06 -9.53
N GLN A 189 -8.22 -5.98 -8.62
CA GLN A 189 -9.54 -6.18 -8.08
C GLN A 189 -9.52 -6.01 -6.59
N LYS A 190 -10.53 -5.32 -6.05
CA LYS A 190 -10.72 -5.18 -4.61
C LYS A 190 -12.16 -5.47 -4.24
N VAL A 191 -12.37 -6.33 -3.26
CA VAL A 191 -13.69 -6.67 -2.73
C VAL A 191 -13.77 -6.15 -1.29
N LEU A 192 -14.71 -5.26 -1.02
CA LEU A 192 -14.99 -4.74 0.32
C LEU A 192 -16.31 -5.32 0.82
N HIS A 193 -16.30 -5.88 2.02
CA HIS A 193 -17.48 -6.39 2.70
C HIS A 193 -17.84 -5.45 3.84
N PHE A 194 -18.86 -4.65 3.63
CA PHE A 194 -19.52 -3.86 4.68
C PHE A 194 -20.41 -4.77 5.52
N ASP A 195 -20.44 -4.58 6.83
CA ASP A 195 -21.25 -5.33 7.78
C ASP A 195 -22.15 -4.36 8.57
N HIS A 196 -23.46 -4.62 8.58
CA HIS A 196 -24.45 -3.71 9.16
C HIS A 196 -24.29 -3.56 10.68
N ASP A 197 -23.97 -4.66 11.38
CA ASP A 197 -23.84 -4.68 12.84
C ASP A 197 -22.54 -3.98 13.28
N LEU A 198 -21.46 -4.18 12.51
CA LEU A 198 -20.19 -3.51 12.74
C LEU A 198 -20.26 -2.00 12.41
N GLY A 199 -21.08 -1.63 11.43
CA GLY A 199 -21.21 -0.25 10.92
C GLY A 199 -20.04 0.22 10.05
N THR A 200 -19.13 -0.68 9.68
CA THR A 200 -17.99 -0.39 8.80
C THR A 200 -17.57 -1.65 8.02
N ILE A 201 -16.48 -1.55 7.27
CA ILE A 201 -15.93 -2.65 6.47
C ILE A 201 -15.34 -3.72 7.40
N LYS A 202 -15.87 -4.93 7.29
CA LYS A 202 -15.44 -6.12 8.06
C LYS A 202 -14.31 -6.87 7.38
N ARG A 203 -14.27 -6.88 6.04
CA ARG A 203 -13.28 -7.63 5.27
C ARG A 203 -12.94 -6.90 3.98
N VAL A 204 -11.67 -6.90 3.60
CA VAL A 204 -11.19 -6.43 2.29
C VAL A 204 -10.33 -7.53 1.67
N VAL A 205 -10.60 -7.89 0.42
CA VAL A 205 -9.76 -8.81 -0.36
C VAL A 205 -9.22 -8.03 -1.56
N VAL A 206 -7.92 -8.09 -1.78
CA VAL A 206 -7.24 -7.46 -2.91
C VAL A 206 -6.55 -8.54 -3.72
N GLU A 207 -6.80 -8.54 -5.02
CA GLU A 207 -6.07 -9.37 -5.98
C GLU A 207 -5.44 -8.46 -7.01
N GLU A 208 -4.13 -8.65 -7.21
CA GLU A 208 -3.35 -7.87 -8.14
C GLU A 208 -2.46 -8.77 -8.99
N GLU A 209 -2.42 -8.48 -10.28
CA GLU A 209 -1.47 -9.03 -11.21
C GLU A 209 -0.77 -7.87 -11.90
N PHE A 210 0.53 -7.97 -12.06
CA PHE A 210 1.35 -6.97 -12.71
C PHE A 210 2.34 -7.64 -13.65
N THR A 211 2.54 -7.04 -14.81
CA THR A 211 3.55 -7.41 -15.79
C THR A 211 4.26 -6.14 -16.21
N SER A 212 5.58 -6.09 -15.98
CA SER A 212 6.41 -4.94 -16.33
C SER A 212 6.43 -4.71 -17.85
N PRO A 213 6.61 -3.45 -18.29
CA PRO A 213 6.83 -3.18 -19.70
C PRO A 213 8.15 -3.82 -20.16
N GLN A 214 8.14 -4.44 -21.35
CA GLN A 214 9.36 -4.96 -21.99
C GLN A 214 10.22 -3.83 -22.56
N ILE A 215 9.56 -2.77 -23.03
CA ILE A 215 10.19 -1.56 -23.56
C ILE A 215 9.76 -0.42 -22.65
N ALA A 216 10.69 0.06 -21.83
CA ALA A 216 10.51 1.23 -21.00
C ALA A 216 11.33 2.37 -21.61
N PRO A 217 10.70 3.36 -22.26
CA PRO A 217 11.39 4.57 -22.69
C PRO A 217 12.12 5.16 -21.48
N ASP A 218 13.38 5.54 -21.65
CA ASP A 218 14.22 6.17 -20.63
C ASP A 218 14.71 5.27 -19.47
N PHE A 219 14.44 3.95 -19.50
CA PHE A 219 15.03 3.01 -18.54
C PHE A 219 16.39 2.51 -19.03
N ASP A 220 17.44 2.92 -18.33
CA ASP A 220 18.80 2.41 -18.51
C ASP A 220 19.12 1.45 -17.37
N SER A 221 19.08 0.13 -17.66
CA SER A 221 19.37 -0.94 -16.70
C SER A 221 20.79 -0.89 -16.13
N GLU A 222 21.69 -0.16 -16.79
CA GLU A 222 23.09 0.01 -16.35
C GLU A 222 23.37 1.43 -15.82
N LYS A 223 22.32 2.23 -15.58
CA LYS A 223 22.45 3.59 -15.02
C LYS A 223 23.21 3.54 -13.70
N GLY A 224 24.31 4.29 -13.63
CA GLY A 224 25.19 4.33 -12.45
C GLY A 224 26.21 3.19 -12.35
N MET A 225 26.11 2.14 -13.18
CA MET A 225 27.10 1.06 -13.24
C MET A 225 28.17 1.29 -14.32
N ARG A 226 27.87 2.13 -15.33
CA ARG A 226 28.79 2.46 -16.41
C ARG A 226 29.83 3.51 -15.99
N LYS A 227 31.10 3.23 -16.28
CA LYS A 227 32.19 4.22 -16.17
C LYS A 227 32.30 5.14 -17.40
N VAL A 228 31.61 4.83 -18.49
CA VAL A 228 31.72 5.53 -19.78
C VAL A 228 30.32 5.82 -20.32
N LYS A 229 30.12 7.01 -20.90
CA LYS A 229 28.87 7.40 -21.55
C LYS A 229 28.62 6.45 -22.72
N ALA A 230 27.45 5.84 -22.71
CA ALA A 230 27.16 4.79 -23.64
C ALA A 230 26.91 5.35 -25.06
N VAL A 231 27.43 4.65 -26.08
CA VAL A 231 27.63 5.19 -27.43
C VAL A 231 26.41 4.98 -28.34
N ASN A 232 25.44 4.17 -27.91
CA ASN A 232 24.19 3.89 -28.62
C ASN A 232 22.99 4.33 -27.76
N ASP A 233 21.90 4.75 -28.40
CA ASP A 233 20.63 4.98 -27.72
C ASP A 233 20.02 3.61 -27.32
N PHE A 234 19.98 3.32 -26.02
CA PHE A 234 19.43 2.07 -25.44
C PHE A 234 17.91 1.95 -25.56
N SER A 235 17.26 2.87 -26.28
CA SER A 235 15.80 2.98 -26.41
C SER A 235 15.15 1.77 -27.11
N THR A 236 15.93 0.79 -27.56
CA THR A 236 15.45 -0.42 -28.26
C THR A 236 15.77 -1.74 -27.55
N MET A 237 16.43 -1.73 -26.39
CA MET A 237 16.80 -2.97 -25.70
C MET A 237 15.60 -3.53 -24.91
N GLU A 238 15.15 -4.75 -25.25
CA GLU A 238 14.05 -5.42 -24.54
C GLU A 238 14.50 -5.86 -23.14
N ASN A 239 13.85 -5.36 -22.10
CA ASN A 239 14.09 -5.77 -20.72
C ASN A 239 13.36 -7.09 -20.42
N PRO A 240 13.91 -7.95 -19.53
CA PRO A 240 13.20 -9.13 -19.08
C PRO A 240 11.86 -8.75 -18.45
N THR A 241 10.82 -9.50 -18.80
CA THR A 241 9.47 -9.26 -18.27
C THR A 241 9.36 -9.76 -16.85
N ILE A 242 9.16 -8.85 -15.90
CA ILE A 242 8.86 -9.18 -14.51
C ILE A 242 7.35 -9.36 -14.39
N LYS A 243 6.93 -10.50 -13.84
CA LYS A 243 5.54 -10.76 -13.48
C LYS A 243 5.42 -10.87 -11.98
N ALA A 244 4.42 -10.20 -11.42
CA ALA A 244 4.08 -10.29 -10.02
C ALA A 244 2.59 -10.58 -9.88
N THR A 245 2.26 -11.43 -8.91
CA THR A 245 0.88 -11.66 -8.49
C THR A 245 0.81 -11.48 -6.99
N ASN A 246 -0.29 -10.92 -6.51
CA ASN A 246 -0.50 -10.66 -5.10
C ASN A 246 -1.95 -10.92 -4.73
N LYS A 247 -2.15 -11.59 -3.60
CA LYS A 247 -3.45 -11.77 -2.97
C LYS A 247 -3.35 -11.36 -1.52
N GLY A 248 -4.02 -10.27 -1.17
CA GLY A 248 -4.09 -9.72 0.17
C GLY A 248 -5.49 -9.80 0.76
N GLU A 249 -5.56 -10.00 2.07
CA GLU A 249 -6.81 -10.03 2.82
C GLU A 249 -6.64 -9.27 4.15
N LEU A 250 -7.52 -8.31 4.37
CA LEU A 250 -7.72 -7.64 5.65
C LEU A 250 -9.01 -8.15 6.27
N GLN A 251 -8.94 -8.66 7.49
CA GLN A 251 -10.08 -9.24 8.20
C GLN A 251 -10.25 -8.59 9.57
N PHE A 252 -11.45 -8.11 9.86
CA PHE A 252 -11.81 -7.60 11.18
C PHE A 252 -11.67 -8.72 12.22
N TRP A 253 -11.05 -8.38 13.34
CA TRP A 253 -10.77 -9.31 14.42
C TRP A 253 -11.55 -8.96 15.69
N LYS A 254 -11.42 -7.72 16.18
CA LYS A 254 -12.07 -7.30 17.43
C LYS A 254 -12.27 -5.78 17.48
N LYS A 255 -13.21 -5.36 18.33
CA LYS A 255 -13.51 -3.97 18.63
C LYS A 255 -13.42 -3.76 20.14
N GLU A 256 -12.60 -2.81 20.58
CA GLU A 256 -12.33 -2.56 21.99
C GLU A 256 -12.58 -1.10 22.33
N LYS A 257 -13.06 -0.83 23.55
CA LYS A 257 -13.26 0.55 24.01
C LYS A 257 -11.91 1.14 24.41
N ILE A 258 -11.57 2.31 23.84
CA ILE A 258 -10.30 2.98 24.19
C ILE A 258 -10.39 3.57 25.60
N LYS A 259 -9.29 3.46 26.34
CA LYS A 259 -9.18 4.05 27.67
C LYS A 259 -8.71 5.50 27.59
N GLU A 260 -7.83 5.78 26.63
CA GLU A 260 -7.20 7.08 26.44
C GLU A 260 -7.52 7.61 25.05
N LYS A 261 -7.80 8.91 24.98
CA LYS A 261 -8.06 9.60 23.72
C LYS A 261 -6.75 10.02 23.08
N SER A 262 -6.55 9.61 21.84
CA SER A 262 -5.45 10.08 21.01
C SER A 262 -5.86 11.35 20.28
N TYR A 263 -4.92 12.28 20.15
CA TYR A 263 -5.08 13.52 19.41
C TYR A 263 -3.89 13.66 18.47
N ARG A 264 -4.12 14.24 17.29
CA ARG A 264 -3.03 14.55 16.36
C ARG A 264 -1.97 15.42 17.06
N PRO A 265 -0.68 15.06 16.99
CA PRO A 265 0.40 15.94 17.43
C PRO A 265 0.30 17.31 16.74
N LYS A 266 0.70 18.37 17.44
CA LYS A 266 0.60 19.75 16.93
C LYS A 266 1.82 20.18 16.14
N ASP A 267 2.98 19.60 16.44
CA ASP A 267 4.27 19.95 15.87
C ASP A 267 4.79 18.79 15.00
N ASP A 268 5.62 19.10 14.01
CA ASP A 268 6.35 18.14 13.15
C ASP A 268 5.50 17.13 12.34
N ILE A 269 4.24 17.48 12.05
CA ILE A 269 3.36 16.70 11.18
C ILE A 269 3.40 17.21 9.74
N VAL A 270 3.70 16.31 8.81
CA VAL A 270 3.57 16.51 7.37
C VAL A 270 2.15 16.21 6.94
N ILE A 271 1.59 17.08 6.09
CA ILE A 271 0.34 16.83 5.37
C ILE A 271 0.69 16.39 3.96
N ASP A 272 0.27 15.20 3.57
CA ASP A 272 0.55 14.62 2.26
C ASP A 272 -0.71 13.95 1.67
N SER A 273 -0.60 13.49 0.43
CA SER A 273 -1.59 12.66 -0.26
C SER A 273 -1.41 11.17 0.07
N ILE A 274 -2.47 10.39 -0.12
CA ILE A 274 -2.40 8.92 -0.04
C ILE A 274 -1.55 8.31 -1.17
N HIS A 275 -1.27 9.08 -2.23
CA HIS A 275 -0.51 8.61 -3.38
C HIS A 275 0.92 8.22 -2.99
N ILE A 276 1.34 7.06 -3.48
CA ILE A 276 2.71 6.56 -3.41
C ILE A 276 3.36 6.92 -4.74
N GLY A 277 4.06 8.06 -4.76
CA GLY A 277 4.76 8.57 -5.93
C GLY A 277 6.07 7.84 -6.22
N ASN A 278 6.82 8.35 -7.20
CA ASN A 278 8.11 7.78 -7.58
C ASN A 278 9.12 7.88 -6.43
N TYR A 279 9.51 6.72 -5.93
CA TYR A 279 10.56 6.56 -4.94
C TYR A 279 11.90 7.01 -5.52
N GLN A 280 12.43 8.13 -5.03
CA GLN A 280 13.86 8.34 -5.08
C GLN A 280 14.44 7.53 -3.93
N ARG A 281 15.04 6.38 -4.25
CA ARG A 281 15.94 5.71 -3.31
C ARG A 281 16.93 6.77 -2.88
N LYS A 282 16.83 7.26 -1.64
CA LYS A 282 17.95 7.98 -1.04
C LYS A 282 19.08 7.00 -1.17
N GLU A 283 20.05 7.32 -2.03
CA GLU A 283 21.24 6.49 -2.21
C GLU A 283 21.71 6.17 -0.80
N HIS A 284 21.67 4.89 -0.43
CA HIS A 284 22.22 4.49 0.85
C HIS A 284 23.66 4.98 0.82
N ASN A 285 23.96 5.99 1.65
CA ASN A 285 25.19 6.78 1.65
C ASN A 285 26.35 5.96 1.06
N ALA A 286 26.91 6.36 -0.08
CA ALA A 286 28.07 5.68 -0.68
C ALA A 286 29.21 5.43 0.32
N GLN A 287 29.26 6.22 1.40
CA GLN A 287 30.12 6.02 2.57
C GLN A 287 29.93 4.66 3.28
N LYS A 288 28.70 4.12 3.36
CA LYS A 288 28.44 2.76 3.86
C LYS A 288 28.97 1.70 2.89
N LEU A 289 28.90 1.95 1.58
CA LEU A 289 29.39 1.02 0.56
C LEU A 289 30.92 0.93 0.59
N ASP A 290 31.63 2.05 0.79
CA ASP A 290 33.09 2.03 0.91
C ASP A 290 33.56 1.41 2.24
N LYS A 291 32.80 1.64 3.33
CA LYS A 291 33.05 0.97 4.61
C LYS A 291 32.82 -0.55 4.50
N LEU A 292 31.75 -0.96 3.83
CA LEU A 292 31.42 -2.36 3.55
C LEU A 292 32.44 -3.02 2.61
N LYS A 293 32.87 -2.33 1.55
CA LYS A 293 33.99 -2.77 0.70
C LYS A 293 35.27 -2.91 1.50
N GLY A 294 35.51 -2.01 2.46
CA GLY A 294 36.60 -2.10 3.42
C GLY A 294 36.52 -3.37 4.27
N THR A 295 35.35 -3.66 4.85
CA THR A 295 35.10 -4.87 5.66
C THR A 295 35.23 -6.14 4.83
N ILE A 296 34.60 -6.21 3.66
CA ILE A 296 34.69 -7.33 2.72
C ILE A 296 36.15 -7.57 2.31
N LYS A 297 36.87 -6.49 1.95
CA LYS A 297 38.29 -6.59 1.58
C LYS A 297 39.15 -7.08 2.74
N SER A 298 38.88 -6.61 3.97
CA SER A 298 39.57 -7.06 5.17
C SER A 298 39.31 -8.54 5.45
N ASN A 299 38.05 -8.98 5.35
CA ASN A 299 37.64 -10.37 5.55
C ASN A 299 38.23 -11.30 4.48
N LEU A 300 38.25 -10.88 3.21
CA LEU A 300 38.90 -11.62 2.12
C LEU A 300 40.43 -11.69 2.26
N ILE A 301 41.06 -10.67 2.84
CA ILE A 301 42.48 -10.69 3.16
C ILE A 301 42.76 -11.69 4.28
N CYS A 302 41.94 -11.71 5.35
CA CYS A 302 42.07 -12.70 6.43
C CYS A 302 41.94 -14.14 5.92
N ILE A 303 40.98 -14.42 5.03
CA ILE A 303 40.81 -15.73 4.37
C ILE A 303 42.06 -16.14 3.57
N ARG A 304 42.81 -15.17 3.03
CA ARG A 304 44.03 -15.44 2.26
C ARG A 304 45.26 -15.70 3.15
N THR A 305 45.23 -15.27 4.42
CA THR A 305 46.41 -15.28 5.30
C THR A 305 46.32 -16.24 6.49
N GLU A 306 45.16 -16.83 6.79
CA GLU A 306 45.01 -17.78 7.90
C GLU A 306 45.12 -19.26 7.50
N PRO A 307 45.68 -20.13 8.37
CA PRO A 307 45.72 -21.57 8.15
C PRO A 307 44.34 -22.23 8.35
N GLU A 308 44.13 -23.34 7.64
CA GLU A 308 42.85 -24.00 7.28
C GLU A 308 41.77 -24.20 8.38
N LYS A 309 42.09 -24.05 9.67
CA LYS A 309 41.14 -24.33 10.77
C LYS A 309 40.18 -23.19 11.13
N GLY A 310 40.41 -21.96 10.67
CA GLY A 310 39.50 -20.80 10.89
C GLY A 310 38.70 -20.36 9.66
N LEU A 311 38.98 -20.97 8.49
CA LEU A 311 38.53 -20.48 7.18
C LEU A 311 37.01 -20.54 7.00
N TYR A 312 36.36 -21.55 7.59
CA TYR A 312 34.93 -21.78 7.41
C TYR A 312 34.07 -20.72 8.11
N GLU A 313 34.41 -20.28 9.33
CA GLU A 313 33.64 -19.25 10.05
C GLU A 313 33.73 -17.89 9.36
N HIS A 314 34.91 -17.52 8.86
CA HIS A 314 35.12 -16.24 8.16
C HIS A 314 34.48 -16.20 6.77
N ILE A 315 34.44 -17.33 6.05
CA ILE A 315 33.72 -17.45 4.77
C ILE A 315 32.20 -17.30 4.99
N THR A 316 31.66 -17.93 6.03
CA THR A 316 30.23 -17.84 6.33
C THR A 316 29.80 -16.41 6.70
N ILE A 317 30.60 -15.69 7.50
CA ILE A 317 30.32 -14.28 7.84
C ILE A 317 30.38 -13.40 6.59
N ALA A 318 31.40 -13.54 5.74
CA ALA A 318 31.53 -12.74 4.52
C ALA A 318 30.40 -12.99 3.51
N ILE A 319 29.95 -14.25 3.37
CA ILE A 319 28.81 -14.60 2.51
C ILE A 319 27.49 -14.05 3.10
N THR A 320 27.31 -14.13 4.41
CA THR A 320 26.10 -13.62 5.07
C THR A 320 26.00 -12.10 4.95
N GLU A 321 27.11 -11.38 5.11
CA GLU A 321 27.16 -9.93 4.90
C GLU A 321 26.92 -9.53 3.43
N MET A 322 27.37 -10.34 2.45
CA MET A 322 27.09 -10.09 1.04
C MET A 322 25.62 -10.32 0.67
N VAL A 323 24.97 -11.32 1.27
CA VAL A 323 23.56 -11.67 0.99
C VAL A 323 22.59 -10.70 1.64
N VAL A 324 22.94 -10.10 2.78
CA VAL A 324 22.07 -9.15 3.50
C VAL A 324 22.00 -7.76 2.83
N TYR A 325 22.93 -7.42 1.93
CA TYR A 325 23.07 -6.07 1.36
C TYR A 325 22.93 -5.97 -0.17
N LEU A 326 22.66 -7.08 -0.86
CA LEU A 326 22.23 -7.11 -2.27
C LEU A 326 20.71 -7.06 -2.37
#